data_AF-E0UMU0-F1
#
_entry.id   AF-E0UMU0-F1
#
_cell.length_a   1.000
_cell.length_b   1.000
_cell.length_c   1.000
_cell.angle_alpha   90.00
_cell.angle_beta   90.00
_cell.angle_gamma   90.00
#
_symmetry.space_group_name_H-M   'P 1'
#
loop_
_entity.id
_entity.type
_entity.pdbx_description
1 polymer ?
#
loop_
_entity_poly.entity_id
_entity_poly.type
_entity_poly.pdbx_seq_one_letter_code
_entity_poly.pdbx_strand_id
1 'polypeptide(L)'
;MVEKITEDQLNQIVAEVAHLSRRRETELDRQQVQEILQQLNLPSELLDEAMIELQRKNDLAVQQHRNWLIGIGLGTVLVIGITSTVIISQNHQQKLGRIKVYESRITQVQDNGENLVIINRQNHPEVYYRVTLQDAPVGEKLSLKCNWIDPNGQIAHQNNYQTRQINKSVWQTHCRYQLNIASPSGNWQVQMSLGNQILNQKSFTVK
;
A
#
# COMPACT_ATOMS: atom_id res chain seq x y z
N MET A 1 -16.44 -31.43 -30.64
CA MET A 1 -17.34 -30.54 -29.89
C MET A 1 -16.77 -30.45 -28.49
N VAL A 2 -16.39 -29.25 -28.04
CA VAL A 2 -15.75 -28.99 -26.75
C VAL A 2 -16.83 -28.41 -25.82
N GLU A 3 -17.26 -29.17 -24.82
CA GLU A 3 -18.14 -28.66 -23.77
C GLU A 3 -17.36 -27.66 -22.92
N LYS A 4 -17.77 -26.40 -22.99
CA LYS A 4 -17.25 -25.32 -22.15
C LYS A 4 -17.82 -25.47 -20.75
N ILE A 5 -16.94 -25.54 -19.76
CA ILE A 5 -17.28 -25.45 -18.33
C ILE A 5 -17.97 -24.10 -18.10
N THR A 6 -19.18 -24.14 -17.56
CA THR A 6 -20.08 -22.99 -17.35
C THR A 6 -19.63 -22.17 -16.13
N GLU A 7 -19.72 -20.84 -16.19
CA GLU A 7 -19.31 -19.90 -15.11
C GLU A 7 -19.93 -20.23 -13.74
N ASP A 8 -21.12 -20.84 -13.73
CA ASP A 8 -21.79 -21.25 -12.49
C ASP A 8 -21.09 -22.39 -11.74
N GLN A 9 -20.46 -23.34 -12.45
CA GLN A 9 -19.69 -24.41 -11.81
C GLN A 9 -18.38 -23.90 -11.20
N LEU A 10 -17.79 -22.87 -11.78
CA LEU A 10 -16.60 -22.22 -11.23
C LEU A 10 -16.92 -21.48 -9.92
N ASN A 11 -18.07 -20.79 -9.86
CA ASN A 11 -18.51 -20.09 -8.66
C ASN A 11 -18.82 -21.04 -7.49
N GLN A 12 -19.38 -22.21 -7.78
CA GLN A 12 -19.68 -23.22 -6.75
C GLN A 12 -18.41 -23.82 -6.14
N ILE A 13 -17.36 -24.05 -6.94
CA ILE A 13 -16.06 -24.52 -6.45
C ILE A 13 -15.35 -23.46 -5.61
N VAL A 14 -15.41 -22.18 -6.02
CA VAL A 14 -14.80 -21.06 -5.27
C VAL A 14 -15.52 -20.85 -3.92
N ALA A 15 -16.84 -20.99 -3.88
CA ALA A 15 -17.61 -20.90 -2.65
C ALA A 15 -17.29 -22.04 -1.66
N GLU A 16 -17.15 -23.27 -2.16
CA GLU A 16 -16.83 -24.45 -1.33
C GLU A 16 -15.41 -24.37 -0.75
N VAL A 17 -14.44 -23.88 -1.53
CA VAL A 17 -13.05 -23.68 -1.09
C VAL A 17 -12.93 -22.52 -0.08
N ALA A 18 -13.74 -21.47 -0.23
CA ALA A 18 -13.81 -20.38 0.75
C ALA A 18 -14.43 -20.84 2.08
N HIS A 19 -15.36 -21.79 2.05
CA HIS A 19 -15.99 -22.36 3.24
C HIS A 19 -15.04 -23.32 4.00
N LEU A 20 -14.15 -24.03 3.29
CA LEU A 20 -13.13 -24.91 3.91
C LEU A 20 -11.91 -24.15 4.47
N SER A 21 -11.57 -22.99 3.89
CA SER A 21 -10.49 -22.12 4.40
C SER A 21 -10.81 -21.50 5.77
N ARG A 22 -12.11 -21.30 6.07
CA ARG A 22 -12.56 -20.62 7.29
C ARG A 22 -12.73 -21.51 8.52
N ARG A 23 -12.07 -22.68 8.54
CA ARG A 23 -12.12 -23.66 9.64
C ARG A 23 -10.76 -24.20 10.07
N ARG A 24 -9.69 -23.40 9.99
CA ARG A 24 -8.38 -23.84 10.49
C ARG A 24 -7.49 -22.72 11.01
N GLU A 25 -8.00 -21.98 12.00
CA GLU A 25 -7.19 -21.21 12.96
C GLU A 25 -7.81 -21.33 14.35
N THR A 26 -7.64 -22.51 14.94
CA THR A 26 -7.70 -22.69 16.40
C THR A 26 -6.66 -23.76 16.75
N GLU A 27 -5.74 -23.34 17.61
CA GLU A 27 -4.60 -24.04 18.19
C GLU A 27 -4.79 -25.56 18.34
N LEU A 28 -3.95 -26.34 17.65
CA LEU A 28 -3.79 -27.76 17.91
C LEU A 28 -2.65 -27.93 18.92
N ASP A 29 -3.05 -28.07 20.18
CA ASP A 29 -2.20 -28.29 21.33
C ASP A 29 -1.51 -29.67 21.22
N ARG A 30 -0.20 -29.67 21.45
CA ARG A 30 0.71 -30.81 21.27
C ARG A 30 0.39 -31.98 22.21
N GLN A 31 -0.48 -31.76 23.21
CA GLN A 31 -0.92 -32.75 24.18
C GLN A 31 -2.04 -33.69 23.66
N GLN A 32 -2.86 -33.28 22.68
CA GLN A 32 -3.94 -34.12 22.13
C GLN A 32 -3.47 -35.16 21.09
N VAL A 33 -2.28 -34.99 20.51
CA VAL A 33 -1.72 -35.93 19.53
C VAL A 33 -1.12 -37.18 20.22
N GLN A 34 -0.75 -37.06 21.50
CA GLN A 34 -0.20 -38.18 22.27
C GLN A 34 -1.27 -39.19 22.72
N GLU A 35 -2.52 -38.76 22.89
CA GLU A 35 -3.64 -39.65 23.25
C GLU A 35 -4.18 -40.48 22.07
N ILE A 36 -4.00 -40.03 20.83
CA ILE A 36 -4.50 -40.75 19.64
C ILE A 36 -3.58 -41.91 19.21
N LEU A 37 -2.28 -41.84 19.51
CA LEU A 37 -1.33 -42.91 19.16
C LEU A 37 -1.36 -44.10 20.13
N GLN A 38 -2.05 -44.00 21.27
CA GLN A 38 -2.28 -45.12 22.19
C GLN A 38 -3.59 -45.89 21.92
N GLN A 39 -4.42 -45.45 20.96
CA GLN A 39 -5.72 -46.07 20.69
C GLN A 39 -5.76 -47.08 19.52
N LEU A 40 -4.72 -47.19 18.67
CA LEU A 40 -4.73 -48.08 17.50
C LEU A 40 -3.93 -49.37 17.69
N ASN A 41 -4.27 -50.07 18.77
CA ASN A 41 -3.79 -51.39 19.14
C ASN A 41 -4.12 -52.47 18.08
N LEU A 42 -3.33 -52.65 17.01
CA LEU A 42 -3.45 -53.81 16.10
C LEU A 42 -2.11 -54.24 15.45
N PRO A 43 -1.96 -55.55 15.11
CA PRO A 43 -0.78 -56.36 15.36
C PRO A 43 -0.09 -56.91 14.09
N SER A 44 1.04 -57.55 14.35
CA SER A 44 1.94 -58.29 13.46
C SER A 44 1.32 -59.54 12.83
N GLU A 45 0.85 -59.43 11.59
CA GLU A 45 0.79 -60.52 10.59
C GLU A 45 0.38 -59.87 9.25
N LEU A 46 0.87 -60.37 8.13
CA LEU A 46 0.70 -59.83 6.76
C LEU A 46 1.72 -58.77 6.30
N LEU A 47 2.97 -58.88 6.77
CA LEU A 47 4.15 -58.21 6.17
C LEU A 47 4.84 -59.05 5.08
N ASP A 48 4.37 -60.27 4.80
CA ASP A 48 5.17 -61.31 4.13
C ASP A 48 4.86 -61.60 2.66
N GLU A 49 3.87 -60.95 2.03
CA GLU A 49 3.45 -61.30 0.66
C GLU A 49 3.80 -60.27 -0.43
N ALA A 50 4.68 -59.30 -0.13
CA ALA A 50 5.16 -58.33 -1.12
C ALA A 50 6.70 -58.21 -1.18
N MET A 51 7.45 -59.02 -0.42
CA MET A 51 8.93 -58.93 -0.34
C MET A 51 9.71 -59.96 -1.17
N ILE A 52 9.08 -60.81 -1.99
CA ILE A 52 9.79 -61.89 -2.72
C ILE A 52 9.96 -61.62 -4.23
N GLU A 53 9.44 -60.52 -4.78
CA GLU A 53 9.54 -60.21 -6.22
C GLU A 53 10.33 -58.92 -6.53
N LEU A 54 11.24 -58.48 -5.65
CA LEU A 54 12.08 -57.30 -5.89
C LEU A 54 13.58 -57.52 -5.64
N GLN A 55 14.04 -58.77 -5.61
CA GLN A 55 15.44 -59.13 -5.33
C GLN A 55 16.19 -59.73 -6.52
N ARG A 56 15.80 -59.40 -7.77
CA ARG A 56 16.52 -59.91 -8.96
C ARG A 56 16.71 -58.95 -10.15
N LYS A 57 16.48 -57.65 -9.99
CA LYS A 57 16.77 -56.68 -11.07
C LYS A 57 17.68 -55.53 -10.64
N ASN A 58 18.71 -55.86 -9.87
CA ASN A 58 19.96 -55.12 -9.92
C ASN A 58 20.91 -55.91 -10.82
N ASP A 59 20.98 -55.51 -12.09
CA ASP A 59 22.18 -55.59 -12.90
C ASP A 59 21.87 -54.87 -14.21
N LEU A 60 22.07 -53.56 -14.20
CA LEU A 60 22.69 -52.76 -15.27
C LEU A 60 22.51 -51.26 -14.96
N ALA A 61 23.63 -50.54 -15.02
CA ALA A 61 23.79 -49.09 -14.85
C ALA A 61 23.65 -48.58 -13.40
N VAL A 62 24.70 -48.58 -12.56
CA VAL A 62 25.96 -47.84 -12.76
C VAL A 62 25.71 -46.56 -13.57
N GLN A 63 25.29 -45.48 -12.90
CA GLN A 63 25.97 -44.16 -12.97
C GLN A 63 25.20 -42.94 -12.41
N GLN A 64 24.05 -43.05 -11.73
CA GLN A 64 23.23 -41.83 -11.57
C GLN A 64 22.58 -41.53 -10.22
N HIS A 65 23.21 -41.86 -9.09
CA HIS A 65 22.72 -41.34 -7.79
C HIS A 65 23.82 -40.91 -6.82
N ARG A 66 24.58 -39.88 -7.21
CA ARG A 66 25.15 -38.94 -6.22
C ARG A 66 25.03 -37.46 -6.55
N ASN A 67 24.46 -37.10 -7.71
CA ASN A 67 24.16 -35.71 -8.08
C ASN A 67 22.66 -35.41 -8.26
N TRP A 68 21.75 -36.36 -8.05
CA TRP A 68 20.32 -36.07 -8.19
C TRP A 68 19.71 -35.32 -6.99
N LEU A 69 20.30 -35.41 -5.79
CA LEU A 69 19.89 -34.58 -4.65
C LEU A 69 20.49 -33.17 -4.65
N ILE A 70 21.28 -32.80 -5.68
CA ILE A 70 21.68 -31.41 -5.95
C ILE A 70 20.91 -30.85 -7.16
N GLY A 71 20.11 -31.68 -7.86
CA GLY A 71 19.46 -31.35 -9.13
C GLY A 71 17.95 -31.06 -9.08
N ILE A 72 17.31 -31.10 -7.91
CA ILE A 72 15.91 -30.65 -7.72
C ILE A 72 15.86 -29.51 -6.70
N GLY A 73 16.82 -28.60 -6.79
CA GLY A 73 16.96 -27.44 -5.90
C GLY A 73 16.92 -26.08 -6.63
N LEU A 74 16.52 -26.04 -7.91
CA LEU A 74 16.59 -24.81 -8.74
C LEU A 74 15.38 -24.62 -9.68
N GLY A 75 14.21 -25.18 -9.34
CA GLY A 75 13.04 -25.18 -10.25
C GLY A 75 11.84 -24.30 -9.86
N THR A 76 11.49 -24.17 -8.58
CA THR A 76 10.16 -23.62 -8.22
C THR A 76 10.14 -22.87 -6.89
N VAL A 77 10.89 -21.78 -6.76
CA VAL A 77 10.69 -20.81 -5.65
C VAL A 77 10.46 -19.36 -6.14
N LEU A 78 10.51 -19.08 -7.45
CA LEU A 78 10.53 -17.68 -7.93
C LEU A 78 9.20 -17.06 -8.38
N VAL A 79 8.02 -17.54 -7.96
CA VAL A 79 6.74 -16.90 -8.39
C VAL A 79 5.77 -16.50 -7.28
N ILE A 80 5.90 -16.95 -6.03
CA ILE A 80 4.90 -16.61 -4.99
C ILE A 80 5.24 -15.31 -4.22
N GLY A 81 6.46 -14.77 -4.33
CA GLY A 81 6.86 -13.55 -3.60
C GLY A 81 6.48 -12.21 -4.24
N ILE A 82 6.03 -12.19 -5.50
CA ILE A 82 5.88 -10.93 -6.27
C ILE A 82 4.41 -10.45 -6.37
N THR A 83 3.42 -11.33 -6.20
CA THR A 83 2.02 -10.95 -6.44
C THR A 83 1.37 -10.15 -5.31
N SER A 84 1.87 -10.26 -4.07
CA SER A 84 1.27 -9.60 -2.89
C SER A 84 1.54 -8.08 -2.83
N THR A 85 2.68 -7.61 -3.34
CA THR A 85 3.05 -6.18 -3.26
C THR A 85 2.29 -5.33 -4.28
N VAL A 86 1.95 -5.90 -5.44
CA VAL A 86 1.28 -5.16 -6.52
C VAL A 86 -0.15 -4.77 -6.14
N ILE A 87 -0.90 -5.64 -5.47
CA ILE A 87 -2.30 -5.37 -5.08
C ILE A 87 -2.38 -4.27 -4.01
N ILE A 88 -1.46 -4.27 -3.03
CA ILE A 88 -1.42 -3.24 -1.97
C ILE A 88 -1.03 -1.88 -2.56
N SER A 89 -0.06 -1.85 -3.48
CA SER A 89 0.36 -0.61 -4.17
C SER A 89 -0.77 -0.02 -5.03
N GLN A 90 -1.49 -0.86 -5.79
CA GLN A 90 -2.61 -0.40 -6.63
C GLN A 90 -3.75 0.20 -5.79
N ASN A 91 -4.12 -0.45 -4.68
CA ASN A 91 -5.19 0.06 -3.80
C ASN A 91 -4.78 1.38 -3.12
N HIS A 92 -3.51 1.54 -2.76
CA HIS A 92 -2.99 2.78 -2.18
C HIS A 92 -3.06 3.95 -3.18
N GLN A 93 -2.65 3.74 -4.44
CA GLN A 93 -2.74 4.78 -5.48
C GLN A 93 -4.19 5.21 -5.74
N GLN A 94 -5.15 4.27 -5.73
CA GLN A 94 -6.57 4.60 -5.88
C GLN A 94 -7.12 5.43 -4.72
N LYS A 95 -6.70 5.15 -3.47
CA LYS A 95 -7.09 5.97 -2.31
C LYS A 95 -6.55 7.40 -2.41
N LEU A 96 -5.28 7.56 -2.78
CA LEU A 96 -4.67 8.89 -2.91
C LEU A 96 -5.29 9.72 -4.03
N GLY A 97 -5.67 9.08 -5.16
CA GLY A 97 -6.30 9.76 -6.29
C GLY A 97 -7.70 10.33 -6.00
N ARG A 98 -8.35 9.88 -4.91
CA ARG A 98 -9.68 10.41 -4.50
C ARG A 98 -9.59 11.69 -3.68
N ILE A 99 -8.41 12.00 -3.12
CA ILE A 99 -8.23 13.17 -2.28
C ILE A 99 -8.48 14.43 -3.10
N LYS A 100 -9.40 15.27 -2.61
CA LYS A 100 -9.75 16.55 -3.23
C LYS A 100 -9.55 17.68 -2.25
N VAL A 101 -9.38 18.89 -2.78
CA VAL A 101 -9.45 20.10 -1.96
C VAL A 101 -10.89 20.57 -1.93
N TYR A 102 -11.48 20.56 -0.73
CA TYR A 102 -12.81 21.10 -0.47
C TYR A 102 -12.76 22.63 -0.40
N GLU A 103 -11.78 23.16 0.32
CA GLU A 103 -11.61 24.60 0.52
C GLU A 103 -10.12 24.95 0.59
N SER A 104 -9.76 26.12 0.07
CA SER A 104 -8.42 26.68 0.23
C SER A 104 -8.44 28.20 0.40
N ARG A 105 -7.67 28.69 1.37
CA ARG A 105 -7.59 30.09 1.76
C ARG A 105 -6.15 30.55 2.00
N ILE A 106 -5.86 31.79 1.64
CA ILE A 106 -4.64 32.51 2.04
C ILE A 106 -4.98 33.34 3.27
N THR A 107 -4.16 33.27 4.30
CA THR A 107 -4.42 33.88 5.62
C THR A 107 -3.12 34.40 6.23
N GLN A 108 -3.23 35.22 7.26
CA GLN A 108 -2.11 35.51 8.17
C GLN A 108 -1.98 34.41 9.23
N VAL A 109 -1.00 34.57 10.13
CA VAL A 109 -0.81 33.71 11.30
C VAL A 109 -2.12 33.55 12.08
N GLN A 110 -2.79 34.67 12.36
CA GLN A 110 -4.10 34.69 12.99
C GLN A 110 -5.18 34.50 11.91
N ASP A 111 -5.84 33.34 11.93
CA ASP A 111 -6.93 33.03 11.00
C ASP A 111 -8.23 33.63 11.53
N ASN A 112 -8.71 34.68 10.86
CA ASN A 112 -9.99 35.33 11.13
C ASN A 112 -11.15 34.75 10.29
N GLY A 113 -10.91 33.68 9.52
CA GLY A 113 -11.90 33.10 8.61
C GLY A 113 -11.88 33.70 7.20
N GLU A 114 -11.19 34.82 6.98
CA GLU A 114 -11.16 35.48 5.67
C GLU A 114 -10.14 34.85 4.73
N ASN A 115 -10.34 35.05 3.43
CA ASN A 115 -9.34 34.71 2.41
C ASN A 115 -8.69 36.00 1.90
N LEU A 116 -7.41 36.17 2.22
CA LEU A 116 -6.61 37.31 1.79
C LEU A 116 -6.25 37.20 0.31
N VAL A 117 -6.54 38.27 -0.43
CA VAL A 117 -6.19 38.37 -1.86
C VAL A 117 -4.98 39.31 -2.06
N ILE A 118 -4.70 40.17 -1.08
CA ILE A 118 -3.61 41.15 -1.14
C ILE A 118 -2.81 41.07 0.16
N ILE A 119 -1.48 41.06 0.06
CA ILE A 119 -0.55 41.00 1.19
C ILE A 119 0.52 42.07 1.02
N ASN A 120 0.72 42.91 2.03
CA ASN A 120 1.80 43.90 2.04
C ASN A 120 3.07 43.31 2.65
N ARG A 121 4.16 43.26 1.88
CA ARG A 121 5.44 42.64 2.33
C ARG A 121 6.29 43.51 3.27
N GLN A 122 5.96 44.79 3.46
CA GLN A 122 6.78 45.75 4.22
C GLN A 122 7.08 45.31 5.66
N ASN A 123 6.16 44.56 6.28
CA ASN A 123 6.32 44.09 7.67
C ASN A 123 6.79 42.64 7.77
N HIS A 124 7.32 42.08 6.67
CA HIS A 124 7.70 40.67 6.59
C HIS A 124 6.58 39.74 7.12
N PRO A 125 5.40 39.71 6.49
CA PRO A 125 4.30 38.90 7.01
C PRO A 125 4.58 37.40 6.81
N GLU A 126 4.22 36.60 7.80
CA GLU A 126 4.08 35.15 7.62
C GLU A 126 2.73 34.86 6.98
N VAL A 127 2.75 34.27 5.80
CA VAL A 127 1.58 33.94 4.99
C VAL A 127 1.29 32.45 5.09
N TYR A 128 0.04 32.13 5.35
CA TYR A 128 -0.45 30.76 5.49
C TYR A 128 -1.39 30.43 4.35
N TYR A 129 -1.06 29.38 3.61
CA TYR A 129 -1.98 28.72 2.69
C TYR A 129 -2.65 27.55 3.40
N ARG A 130 -3.91 27.74 3.81
CA ARG A 130 -4.71 26.76 4.56
C ARG A 130 -5.58 25.99 3.58
N VAL A 131 -5.60 24.68 3.72
CA VAL A 131 -6.30 23.76 2.82
C VAL A 131 -7.09 22.76 3.64
N THR A 132 -8.36 22.59 3.29
CA THR A 132 -9.22 21.53 3.79
C THR A 132 -9.31 20.45 2.72
N LEU A 133 -8.75 19.28 3.01
CA LEU A 133 -8.84 18.09 2.18
C LEU A 133 -10.15 17.36 2.46
N GLN A 134 -10.73 16.76 1.43
CA GLN A 134 -11.83 15.82 1.48
C GLN A 134 -11.36 14.46 0.96
N ASP A 135 -11.95 13.38 1.48
CA ASP A 135 -11.60 12.00 1.17
C ASP A 135 -10.15 11.66 1.55
N ALA A 136 -9.65 12.30 2.62
CA ALA A 136 -8.34 12.04 3.16
C ALA A 136 -8.28 10.63 3.81
N PRO A 137 -7.25 9.81 3.54
CA PRO A 137 -7.20 8.42 3.97
C PRO A 137 -6.98 8.32 5.49
N VAL A 138 -8.02 7.95 6.22
CA VAL A 138 -7.98 7.74 7.67
C VAL A 138 -7.00 6.62 8.03
N GLY A 139 -6.17 6.85 9.03
CA GLY A 139 -5.12 5.94 9.47
C GLY A 139 -3.79 6.11 8.75
N GLU A 140 -3.73 6.91 7.68
CA GLU A 140 -2.53 7.11 6.87
C GLU A 140 -1.91 8.50 7.10
N LYS A 141 -0.69 8.70 6.62
CA LYS A 141 0.01 9.99 6.60
C LYS A 141 0.24 10.40 5.15
N LEU A 142 0.04 11.67 4.83
CA LEU A 142 0.23 12.21 3.48
C LEU A 142 1.53 12.99 3.39
N SER A 143 2.32 12.75 2.34
CA SER A 143 3.51 13.56 2.01
C SER A 143 3.11 14.71 1.08
N LEU A 144 2.96 15.90 1.65
CA LEU A 144 2.49 17.09 0.95
C LEU A 144 3.65 18.02 0.63
N LYS A 145 3.53 18.69 -0.51
CA LYS A 145 4.46 19.72 -0.98
C LYS A 145 3.69 20.97 -1.37
N CYS A 146 4.24 22.14 -1.04
CA CYS A 146 3.76 23.42 -1.53
C CYS A 146 4.88 24.19 -2.22
N ASN A 147 4.64 24.64 -3.44
CA ASN A 147 5.51 25.57 -4.15
C ASN A 147 4.90 26.97 -4.05
N TRP A 148 5.68 27.94 -3.57
CA TRP A 148 5.37 29.36 -3.64
C TRP A 148 6.08 29.93 -4.86
N ILE A 149 5.29 30.38 -5.82
CA ILE A 149 5.72 30.78 -7.16
C ILE A 149 5.60 32.30 -7.23
N ASP A 150 6.71 32.95 -7.55
CA ASP A 150 6.78 34.40 -7.70
C ASP A 150 6.14 34.87 -9.03
N PRO A 151 6.00 36.20 -9.25
CA PRO A 151 5.42 36.74 -10.47
C PRO A 151 6.21 36.42 -11.74
N ASN A 152 7.49 36.01 -11.62
CA ASN A 152 8.32 35.60 -12.75
C ASN A 152 8.14 34.10 -13.08
N GLY A 153 7.31 33.38 -12.33
CA GLY A 153 7.11 31.94 -12.47
C GLY A 153 8.17 31.09 -11.79
N GLN A 154 9.05 31.68 -10.97
CA GLN A 154 10.09 30.94 -10.25
C GLN A 154 9.59 30.47 -8.89
N ILE A 155 10.06 29.30 -8.44
CA ILE A 155 9.76 28.81 -7.09
C ILE A 155 10.63 29.59 -6.10
N ALA A 156 10.01 30.56 -5.42
CA ALA A 156 10.67 31.36 -4.38
C ALA A 156 10.79 30.62 -3.05
N HIS A 157 9.88 29.68 -2.77
CA HIS A 157 9.95 28.84 -1.56
C HIS A 157 9.23 27.51 -1.76
N GLN A 158 9.69 26.47 -1.07
CA GLN A 158 9.05 25.16 -1.08
C GLN A 158 8.89 24.61 0.34
N ASN A 159 7.67 24.21 0.70
CA ASN A 159 7.42 23.41 1.89
C ASN A 159 7.30 21.95 1.49
N ASN A 160 8.02 21.06 2.17
CA ASN A 160 7.84 19.61 2.07
C ASN A 160 7.59 19.08 3.48
N TYR A 161 6.48 18.37 3.69
CA TYR A 161 6.14 17.84 5.01
C TYR A 161 5.24 16.62 4.92
N GLN A 162 5.22 15.84 6.00
CA GLN A 162 4.31 14.72 6.16
C GLN A 162 3.24 15.08 7.20
N THR A 163 1.97 14.78 6.92
CA THR A 163 0.90 15.01 7.89
C THR A 163 1.08 14.12 9.12
N ARG A 164 0.43 14.50 10.21
CA ARG A 164 0.11 13.54 11.27
C ARG A 164 -0.81 12.45 10.71
N GLN A 165 -0.94 11.36 11.45
CA GLN A 165 -1.87 10.31 11.07
C GLN A 165 -3.28 10.89 10.99
N ILE A 166 -3.90 10.75 9.83
CA ILE A 166 -5.21 11.33 9.55
C ILE A 166 -6.25 10.56 10.35
N ASN A 167 -7.05 11.27 11.12
CA ASN A 167 -8.12 10.66 11.93
C ASN A 167 -9.53 10.95 11.39
N LYS A 168 -9.65 11.82 10.38
CA LYS A 168 -10.91 12.24 9.75
C LYS A 168 -10.74 12.38 8.25
N SER A 169 -11.76 12.00 7.49
CA SER A 169 -11.77 12.14 6.03
C SER A 169 -11.74 13.60 5.56
N VAL A 170 -12.30 14.51 6.36
CA VAL A 170 -12.11 15.95 6.20
C VAL A 170 -10.93 16.39 7.06
N TRP A 171 -9.85 16.83 6.42
CA TRP A 171 -8.58 17.06 7.09
C TRP A 171 -8.01 18.44 6.76
N GLN A 172 -7.72 19.23 7.79
CA GLN A 172 -7.11 20.55 7.64
C GLN A 172 -5.59 20.46 7.66
N THR A 173 -4.96 21.14 6.72
CA THR A 173 -3.51 21.26 6.62
C THR A 173 -3.13 22.67 6.16
N HIS A 174 -1.85 23.02 6.27
CA HIS A 174 -1.39 24.32 5.79
C HIS A 174 0.07 24.30 5.35
N CYS A 175 0.40 25.25 4.49
CA CYS A 175 1.75 25.63 4.11
C CYS A 175 2.01 27.06 4.57
N ARG A 176 3.26 27.38 4.88
CA ARG A 176 3.64 28.71 5.37
C ARG A 176 4.84 29.24 4.63
N TYR A 177 4.85 30.55 4.42
CA TYR A 177 5.95 31.26 3.83
C TYR A 177 6.09 32.66 4.43
N GLN A 178 7.31 33.00 4.81
CA GLN A 178 7.66 34.33 5.27
C GLN A 178 8.01 35.20 4.07
N LEU A 179 7.15 36.17 3.73
CA LEU A 179 7.49 37.14 2.70
C LEU A 179 8.58 38.07 3.22
N ASN A 180 9.55 38.39 2.37
CA ASN A 180 10.59 39.35 2.68
C ASN A 180 10.29 40.70 2.01
N ILE A 181 10.84 41.78 2.54
CA ILE A 181 10.71 43.11 1.91
C ILE A 181 11.23 43.15 0.46
N ALA A 182 12.21 42.28 0.16
CA ALA A 182 12.78 42.10 -1.17
C ALA A 182 11.99 41.15 -2.09
N SER A 183 10.95 40.48 -1.59
CA SER A 183 10.09 39.61 -2.41
C SER A 183 9.47 40.44 -3.55
N PRO A 184 9.47 39.96 -4.81
CA PRO A 184 8.87 40.69 -5.92
C PRO A 184 7.41 41.06 -5.66
N SER A 185 7.04 42.30 -5.99
CA SER A 185 5.64 42.71 -6.04
C SER A 185 4.96 42.09 -7.26
N GLY A 186 3.68 41.72 -7.14
CA GLY A 186 2.89 41.21 -8.26
C GLY A 186 2.00 40.04 -7.88
N ASN A 187 1.56 39.28 -8.88
CA ASN A 187 0.72 38.12 -8.69
C ASN A 187 1.58 36.89 -8.33
N TRP A 188 1.38 36.38 -7.13
CA TRP A 188 2.00 35.17 -6.64
C TRP A 188 1.02 34.00 -6.75
N GLN A 189 1.57 32.80 -6.79
CA GLN A 189 0.78 31.57 -6.74
C GLN A 189 1.36 30.62 -5.69
N VAL A 190 0.49 29.92 -4.97
CA VAL A 190 0.86 28.76 -4.18
C VAL A 190 0.19 27.52 -4.76
N GLN A 191 0.97 26.46 -4.94
CA GLN A 191 0.50 25.20 -5.51
C GLN A 191 0.79 24.07 -4.53
N MET A 192 -0.25 23.35 -4.10
CA MET A 192 -0.14 22.17 -3.26
C MET A 192 -0.20 20.90 -4.10
N SER A 193 0.68 19.95 -3.80
CA SER A 193 0.78 18.66 -4.46
C SER A 193 0.94 17.52 -3.45
N LEU A 194 0.45 16.34 -3.85
CA LEU A 194 0.64 15.06 -3.19
C LEU A 194 1.41 14.16 -4.15
N GLY A 195 2.68 13.86 -3.84
CA GLY A 195 3.58 13.23 -4.80
C GLY A 195 3.70 14.05 -6.09
N ASN A 196 3.32 13.46 -7.22
CA ASN A 196 3.33 14.12 -8.54
C ASN A 196 2.00 14.78 -8.90
N GLN A 197 0.95 14.56 -8.11
CA GLN A 197 -0.38 15.10 -8.38
C GLN A 197 -0.52 16.49 -7.75
N ILE A 198 -0.88 17.50 -8.56
CA ILE A 198 -1.29 18.80 -8.04
C ILE A 198 -2.72 18.68 -7.49
N LEU A 199 -2.92 19.05 -6.23
CA LEU A 199 -4.22 19.01 -5.57
C LEU A 199 -5.00 20.30 -5.75
N ASN A 200 -4.34 21.46 -5.56
CA ASN A 200 -4.95 22.78 -5.72
C ASN A 200 -3.89 23.86 -5.89
N GLN A 201 -4.30 24.98 -6.48
CA GLN A 201 -3.50 26.18 -6.57
C GLN A 201 -4.34 27.41 -6.23
N LYS A 202 -3.70 28.43 -5.65
CA LYS A 202 -4.33 29.69 -5.28
C LYS A 202 -3.40 30.85 -5.62
N SER A 203 -3.97 31.94 -6.12
CA SER A 203 -3.22 33.16 -6.44
C SER A 203 -3.55 34.28 -5.45
N PHE A 204 -2.57 35.14 -5.21
CA PHE A 204 -2.70 36.32 -4.36
C PHE A 204 -1.70 37.39 -4.81
N THR A 205 -1.98 38.66 -4.50
CA THR A 205 -1.12 39.78 -4.88
C THR A 205 -0.23 40.18 -3.71
N VAL A 206 1.08 40.30 -3.97
CA VAL A 206 2.03 40.91 -3.04
C VAL A 206 2.27 42.36 -3.43
N LYS A 207 2.04 43.27 -2.48
CA LYS A 207 2.30 44.71 -2.60
C LYS A 207 3.50 45.15 -1.78
#